data_AF-A0AA85KCE7-F1
#
_entry.id   AF-A0AA85KCE7-F1
#
_cell.length_a   1.000
_cell.length_b   1.000
_cell.length_c   1.000
_cell.angle_alpha   90.00
_cell.angle_beta   90.00
_cell.angle_gamma   90.00
#
_symmetry.space_group_name_H-M   'P 1'
#
loop_
_entity.id
_entity.type
_entity.pdbx_description
1 polymer ?
#
loop_
_entity_poly.entity_id
_entity_poly.type
_entity_poly.pdbx_seq_one_letter_code
_entity_poly.pdbx_strand_id
1 'polypeptide(L)'
;MVYQRTKFNLIILVSLCIFGIMRIESVDHVLPMTVDDSGVGTVNFFGLNFTLRENLTVTLQGYKCTWTVDLSQPDQDELTVKRGSRKGDLWCKHWDNNNTMSHTNKVE
;
A
#
# COMPACT_ATOMS: atom_id res chain seq x y z
N MET A 1 -22.60 4.88 42.33
CA MET A 1 -21.77 5.53 41.28
C MET A 1 -20.34 4.95 41.14
N VAL A 2 -20.00 3.80 41.75
CA VAL A 2 -18.64 3.22 41.65
C VAL A 2 -18.52 2.22 40.48
N TYR A 3 -19.58 1.44 40.22
CA TYR A 3 -19.60 0.38 39.18
C TYR A 3 -19.47 0.87 37.72
N GLN A 4 -19.98 2.07 37.42
CA GLN A 4 -19.89 2.69 36.09
C GLN A 4 -18.46 3.15 35.76
N ARG A 5 -17.69 3.62 36.76
CA ARG A 5 -16.28 4.03 36.56
C ARG A 5 -15.36 2.85 36.28
N THR A 6 -15.60 1.70 36.90
CA THR A 6 -14.80 0.48 36.70
C THR A 6 -14.93 -0.06 35.27
N LYS A 7 -16.14 -0.01 34.69
CA LYS A 7 -16.38 -0.43 33.30
C LYS A 7 -15.70 0.49 32.28
N PHE A 8 -15.74 1.80 32.52
CA PHE A 8 -15.10 2.79 31.64
C PHE A 8 -13.57 2.61 31.60
N ASN A 9 -12.95 2.39 32.77
CA ASN A 9 -11.51 2.13 32.85
C ASN A 9 -11.10 0.81 32.18
N LEU A 10 -11.93 -0.23 32.27
CA LEU A 10 -11.68 -1.51 31.60
C LEU A 10 -11.71 -1.34 30.07
N ILE A 11 -12.67 -0.58 29.54
CA ILE A 11 -12.79 -0.30 28.10
C ILE A 11 -11.58 0.49 27.60
N ILE A 12 -11.12 1.51 28.35
CA ILE A 12 -9.93 2.30 28.01
C ILE A 12 -8.67 1.43 28.00
N LEU A 13 -8.50 0.56 28.99
CA LEU A 13 -7.35 -0.35 29.09
C LEU A 13 -7.32 -1.35 27.92
N VAL A 14 -8.47 -1.94 27.58
CA VAL A 14 -8.60 -2.88 26.46
C VAL A 14 -8.35 -2.17 25.13
N SER A 15 -8.86 -0.94 24.96
CA SER A 15 -8.62 -0.14 23.76
C SER A 15 -7.13 0.21 23.60
N LEU A 16 -6.44 0.64 24.67
CA LEU A 16 -5.00 0.91 24.65
C LEU A 16 -4.17 -0.34 24.33
N CYS A 17 -4.59 -1.52 24.81
CA CYS A 17 -3.95 -2.78 24.44
C CYS A 17 -4.14 -3.13 22.96
N ILE A 18 -5.32 -2.90 22.39
CA ILE A 18 -5.58 -3.17 20.97
C ILE A 18 -4.81 -2.19 20.07
N PHE A 19 -4.79 -0.89 20.40
CA PHE A 19 -4.03 0.11 19.65
C PHE A 19 -2.50 -0.04 19.83
N GLY A 20 -2.04 -0.53 20.98
CA GLY A 20 -0.61 -0.77 21.24
C GLY A 20 -0.01 -1.97 20.50
N ILE A 21 -0.83 -2.90 20.01
CA ILE A 21 -0.37 -4.10 19.27
C ILE A 21 -0.45 -3.89 17.75
N MET A 22 -1.20 -2.91 17.26
CA MET A 22 -1.26 -2.58 15.83
C MET A 22 -0.02 -1.79 15.39
N ARG A 23 1.11 -2.47 15.25
CA ARG A 23 2.23 -1.99 14.43
C ARG A 23 2.13 -2.61 13.05
N ILE A 24 1.16 -2.13 12.28
CA ILE A 24 0.99 -2.49 10.87
C ILE A 24 1.57 -1.33 10.06
N GLU A 25 2.80 -1.50 9.57
CA GLU A 25 3.41 -0.62 8.58
C GLU A 25 3.01 -1.13 7.17
N SER A 26 1.72 -1.32 6.91
CA SER A 26 1.22 -1.47 5.54
C SER A 26 0.91 -0.07 5.03
N VAL A 27 1.73 0.43 4.12
CA VAL A 27 1.44 1.66 3.40
C VAL A 27 0.65 1.27 2.17
N ASP A 28 -0.64 1.59 2.15
CA ASP A 28 -1.46 1.48 0.94
C ASP A 28 -0.88 2.43 -0.11
N HIS A 29 -0.27 1.87 -1.14
CA HIS A 29 0.29 2.64 -2.24
C HIS A 29 -0.73 2.71 -3.37
N VAL A 30 -1.10 3.93 -3.76
CA VAL A 30 -2.04 4.16 -4.85
C VAL A 30 -1.26 4.51 -6.10
N LEU A 31 -1.36 3.65 -7.11
CA LEU A 31 -0.67 3.80 -8.39
C LEU A 31 -1.61 4.43 -9.42
N PRO A 32 -1.23 5.56 -10.02
CA PRO A 32 -2.05 6.18 -11.05
C PRO A 32 -2.08 5.30 -12.30
N MET A 33 -3.24 5.25 -12.91
CA MET A 33 -3.50 4.47 -14.11
C MET A 33 -4.12 5.37 -15.18
N THR A 34 -3.67 5.20 -16.42
CA THR A 34 -4.20 5.92 -17.59
C THR A 34 -4.76 4.94 -18.59
N VAL A 35 -5.85 5.31 -19.25
CA VAL A 35 -6.46 4.50 -20.31
C VAL A 35 -6.27 5.21 -21.64
N ASP A 36 -5.87 4.46 -22.67
CA ASP A 36 -5.81 4.98 -24.03
C ASP A 36 -7.18 4.95 -24.73
N ASP A 37 -7.23 5.47 -25.96
CA ASP A 37 -8.45 5.51 -26.76
C ASP A 37 -8.98 4.12 -27.15
N SER A 38 -8.15 3.08 -27.03
CA SER A 38 -8.53 1.68 -27.30
C SER A 38 -9.10 0.97 -26.06
N GLY A 39 -9.19 1.67 -24.93
CA GLY A 39 -9.66 1.10 -23.67
C GLY A 39 -8.60 0.29 -22.93
N VAL A 40 -7.33 0.40 -23.33
CA VAL A 40 -6.23 -0.33 -22.70
C VAL A 40 -5.62 0.51 -21.59
N GLY A 41 -5.55 -0.09 -20.41
CA GLY A 41 -4.98 0.52 -19.21
C GLY A 41 -3.47 0.42 -19.14
N THR A 42 -2.79 1.45 -18.65
CA THR A 42 -1.36 1.42 -18.32
C THR A 42 -1.10 1.97 -16.92
N VAL A 43 -0.27 1.25 -16.16
CA VAL A 43 0.22 1.65 -14.84
C VAL A 43 1.74 1.73 -14.90
N ASN A 44 2.31 2.80 -14.37
CA ASN A 44 3.76 2.88 -14.13
C ASN A 44 4.04 2.55 -12.67
N PHE A 45 4.91 1.56 -12.45
CA PHE A 45 5.32 1.14 -11.12
C PHE A 45 6.82 0.83 -11.12
N PHE A 46 7.58 1.51 -10.26
CA PHE A 46 9.05 1.37 -10.21
C PHE A 46 9.75 1.58 -11.57
N GLY A 47 9.23 2.48 -12.41
CA GLY A 47 9.77 2.71 -13.75
C GLY A 47 9.44 1.61 -14.77
N LEU A 48 8.70 0.58 -14.37
CA LEU A 48 8.15 -0.44 -15.26
C LEU A 48 6.73 -0.03 -15.67
N ASN A 49 6.43 -0.14 -16.97
CA ASN A 49 5.10 0.11 -17.49
C ASN A 49 4.37 -1.22 -17.69
N PHE A 50 3.22 -1.36 -17.04
CA PHE A 50 2.37 -2.54 -17.14
C PHE A 50 1.11 -2.20 -17.91
N THR A 51 0.81 -3.03 -18.89
CA THR A 51 -0.42 -2.94 -19.69
C THR A 51 -1.47 -3.89 -19.12
N LEU A 52 -2.64 -3.34 -18.80
CA LEU A 52 -3.75 -4.00 -18.13
C LEU A 52 -4.65 -4.69 -19.16
N ARG A 53 -4.18 -5.80 -19.73
CA ARG A 53 -4.95 -6.60 -20.69
C ARG A 53 -5.81 -7.68 -20.04
N GLU A 54 -5.45 -8.12 -18.84
CA GLU A 54 -6.13 -9.15 -18.08
C GLU A 54 -6.00 -8.81 -16.60
N ASN A 55 -6.91 -9.31 -15.78
CA ASN A 55 -6.85 -9.10 -14.34
C ASN A 55 -5.71 -9.93 -13.76
N LEU A 56 -4.68 -9.26 -13.27
CA LEU A 56 -3.51 -9.91 -12.69
C LEU A 56 -3.14 -9.23 -11.37
N THR A 57 -2.64 -10.01 -10.42
CA THR A 57 -1.94 -9.47 -9.26
C THR A 57 -0.46 -9.76 -9.41
N VAL A 58 0.37 -8.73 -9.39
CA VAL A 58 1.83 -8.87 -9.51
C VAL A 58 2.45 -8.71 -8.13
N THR A 59 3.32 -9.66 -7.75
CA THR A 59 4.12 -9.55 -6.53
C THR A 59 5.60 -9.45 -6.88
N LEU A 60 6.23 -8.34 -6.50
CA LEU A 60 7.67 -8.13 -6.62
C LEU A 60 8.32 -8.39 -5.26
N GLN A 61 9.12 -9.46 -5.18
CA GLN A 61 9.88 -9.78 -3.98
C GLN A 61 11.28 -9.17 -4.06
N GLY A 62 11.52 -8.16 -3.23
CA GLY A 62 12.86 -7.64 -2.95
C GLY A 62 13.46 -8.29 -1.71
N TYR A 63 14.77 -8.11 -1.51
CA TYR A 63 15.49 -8.66 -0.35
C TYR A 63 14.91 -8.20 1.01
N LYS A 64 14.43 -6.96 1.09
CA LYS A 64 13.88 -6.34 2.31
C LYS A 64 12.38 -6.08 2.28
N CYS A 65 11.82 -5.86 1.10
CA CYS A 65 10.43 -5.47 0.94
C CYS A 65 9.79 -6.27 -0.19
N THR A 66 8.56 -6.70 0.05
CA THR A 66 7.66 -7.30 -0.93
C THR A 66 6.60 -6.29 -1.30
N TRP A 67 6.37 -6.14 -2.60
CA TRP A 67 5.32 -5.29 -3.13
C TRP A 67 4.30 -6.15 -3.85
N THR A 68 3.03 -5.95 -3.57
CA THR A 68 1.93 -6.62 -4.26
C THR A 68 1.05 -5.55 -4.87
N VAL A 69 0.75 -5.63 -6.16
CA VAL A 69 -0.07 -4.65 -6.87
C VAL A 69 -1.19 -5.37 -7.60
N ASP A 70 -2.41 -4.87 -7.44
CA ASP A 70 -3.54 -5.27 -8.27
C ASP A 70 -3.47 -4.56 -9.62
N LEU A 71 -3.34 -5.35 -10.69
CA LEU A 71 -3.32 -4.91 -12.08
C LEU A 71 -4.59 -5.40 -12.78
N SER A 72 -5.74 -5.07 -12.19
CA SER A 72 -7.06 -5.28 -12.78
C SER A 72 -7.30 -4.37 -13.99
N GLN A 73 -8.03 -4.87 -14.99
CA GLN A 73 -8.48 -4.10 -16.14
C GLN A 73 -9.29 -2.87 -15.70
N PRO A 74 -9.28 -1.78 -16.48
CA PRO A 74 -10.19 -0.67 -16.26
C PRO A 74 -11.65 -1.13 -16.20
N ASP A 75 -12.40 -0.62 -15.22
CA ASP A 75 -13.85 -0.74 -15.20
C ASP A 75 -14.52 0.29 -16.14
N GLN A 76 -15.85 0.23 -16.28
CA GLN A 76 -16.59 1.10 -17.19
C GLN A 76 -16.47 2.60 -16.84
N ASP A 77 -16.38 2.93 -15.56
CA ASP A 77 -16.26 4.31 -15.11
C ASP A 77 -14.85 4.82 -15.44
N GLU A 78 -13.83 3.99 -15.19
CA GLU A 78 -12.43 4.27 -15.52
C GLU A 78 -12.19 4.39 -17.04
N LEU A 79 -12.84 3.57 -17.85
CA LEU A 79 -12.85 3.70 -19.32
C LEU A 79 -13.44 5.05 -19.76
N THR A 80 -14.50 5.49 -19.09
CA THR A 80 -15.21 6.74 -19.42
C THR A 80 -14.35 7.97 -19.09
N VAL A 81 -13.68 7.98 -17.93
CA VAL A 81 -12.84 9.10 -17.49
C VAL A 81 -11.38 9.00 -17.96
N LYS A 82 -11.04 7.91 -18.64
CA LYS A 82 -9.71 7.55 -19.16
C LYS A 82 -8.59 7.54 -18.13
N ARG A 83 -8.94 7.35 -16.86
CA ARG A 83 -8.03 7.39 -15.72
C ARG A 83 -8.58 6.47 -14.63
N GLY A 84 -7.66 5.97 -13.81
CA GLY A 84 -7.99 5.10 -12.70
C GLY A 84 -6.90 5.09 -11.65
N SER A 85 -7.04 4.21 -10.70
CA SER A 85 -6.00 3.97 -9.70
C SER A 85 -5.96 2.51 -9.30
N ARG A 86 -4.76 2.00 -9.10
CA ARG A 86 -4.53 0.64 -8.62
C ARG A 86 -3.95 0.66 -7.24
N LYS A 87 -4.39 -0.29 -6.42
CA LYS A 87 -3.89 -0.43 -5.05
C LYS A 87 -2.72 -1.39 -5.06
N GLY A 88 -1.71 -1.03 -4.29
CA GLY A 88 -0.59 -1.89 -3.97
C GLY A 88 -0.32 -1.89 -2.48
N ASP A 89 0.09 -3.06 -2.00
CA ASP A 89 0.53 -3.27 -0.63
C ASP A 89 2.05 -3.36 -0.60
N LEU A 90 2.64 -2.66 0.38
CA LEU A 90 4.05 -2.75 0.70
C LEU A 90 4.24 -3.47 2.04
N TRP A 91 5.02 -4.53 2.01
CA TRP A 91 5.43 -5.28 3.19
C TRP A 91 6.94 -5.28 3.30
N CYS A 92 7.48 -4.49 4.22
CA CYS A 92 8.91 -4.51 4.52
C CYS A 92 9.18 -5.32 5.80
N LYS A 93 10.25 -6.11 5.79
CA LYS A 93 10.77 -6.69 7.04
C LYS A 93 11.15 -5.54 7.97
N HIS A 94 10.69 -5.59 9.22
CA HIS A 94 10.99 -4.60 10.23
C HIS A 94 12.50 -4.34 10.28
N TRP A 95 12.90 -3.09 10.12
CA TRP A 95 14.29 -2.68 10.21
C TRP A 95 14.62 -2.44 11.68
N ASP A 96 15.41 -3.31 12.30
CA ASP A 96 16.06 -2.98 13.57
C ASP A 96 17.01 -1.81 13.31
N ASN A 97 16.56 -0.59 13.64
CA ASN A 97 17.29 0.65 13.44
C ASN A 97 18.52 0.73 14.35
N ASN A 98 19.59 0.06 13.94
CA ASN A 98 20.94 0.24 14.48
C ASN A 98 21.96 0.62 13.40
N ASN A 99 21.53 1.20 12.28
CA ASN A 99 22.45 1.86 11.36
C ASN A 99 21.81 3.11 10.74
N THR A 100 22.19 4.26 11.29
CA THR A 100 22.30 5.52 10.56
C THR A 100 23.05 5.27 9.27
N MET A 101 22.37 5.32 8.11
CA MET A 101 23.03 5.35 6.82
C MET A 101 22.81 6.72 6.19
N SER A 102 23.91 7.47 6.21
CA SER A 102 24.13 8.76 5.57
C SER A 102 23.58 8.79 4.14
N HIS A 103 22.83 9.84 3.83
CA HIS A 103 22.68 10.31 2.46
C HIS A 103 24.06 10.35 1.81
N THR A 104 24.25 9.61 0.73
CA THR A 104 25.36 9.85 -0.19
C THR A 104 24.77 9.90 -1.58
N ASN A 105 24.47 11.10 -2.06
CA ASN A 105 24.35 11.35 -3.49
C ASN A 105 25.72 11.05 -4.10
N LYS A 106 25.79 10.11 -5.04
CA LYS A 106 26.88 10.06 -6.01
C LYS A 106 26.27 10.20 -7.39
N VAL A 107 26.36 11.42 -7.91
CA VAL A 107 26.33 11.71 -9.34
C VAL A 107 27.74 11.40 -9.85
N GLU A 108 27.83 10.51 -10.82
CA GLU A 108 29.01 10.36 -11.69
C GLU A 108 28.50 10.02 -13.10
#